data_AF-A0A3D3ZBN0-F1
#
_entry.id   AF-A0A3D3ZBN0-F1
#
_cell.length_a   1.000
_cell.length_b   1.000
_cell.length_c   1.000
_cell.angle_alpha   90.00
_cell.angle_beta   90.00
_cell.angle_gamma   90.00
#
_symmetry.space_group_name_H-M   'P 1'
#
loop_
_entity.id
_entity.type
_entity.pdbx_description
1 polymer ?
#
loop_
_entity_poly.entity_id
_entity_poly.type
_entity_poly.pdbx_seq_one_letter_code
_entity_poly.pdbx_strand_id
1 'polypeptide(L)'
;MAFPFFGGVHPKENKWYTCDKETQVFPEPDTVVIPMSQHIGAPCSPLVKKGDPVTVGQKIGDNQGLCVPVHASVSGTVKAVEMRAHTSGTTVMSVVIENDHLDTLCEDIKPRTQEAVDALSPEELIGIIREGGIVGMGGATFPTHVKLSGGIGKVDTVIINAGECEPYITADDRLCREHPAELMKGLKIIMKIFGLTEGHIAVEDNKPEAIQALKEHQLDGVVLDVLPAKYPQGAEKQLIYAVTGREVPSGGLPAAVGCAVFNAATTRAIHDVVYDGMPLIKRIVTVSGDILMEPKNLLVPIGTSFNDLIEACGHSENPYKVLSGG
;
A
#
# COMPACT_ATOMS: atom_id res chain seq x y z
N MET A 1 -9.81 -21.76 12.25
CA MET A 1 -9.96 -22.86 11.25
C MET A 1 -10.19 -22.20 9.92
N ALA A 2 -9.39 -22.50 8.89
CA ALA A 2 -9.58 -21.95 7.55
C ALA A 2 -10.72 -22.67 6.81
N PHE A 3 -11.58 -21.92 6.13
CA PHE A 3 -12.68 -22.46 5.32
C PHE A 3 -12.28 -22.54 3.84
N PRO A 4 -12.33 -23.71 3.20
CA PRO A 4 -12.08 -23.81 1.77
C PRO A 4 -13.27 -23.27 0.97
N PHE A 5 -13.03 -22.39 -0.01
CA PHE A 5 -14.08 -21.95 -0.94
C PHE A 5 -14.10 -22.78 -2.23
N PHE A 6 -15.28 -22.93 -2.84
CA PHE A 6 -15.48 -23.65 -4.10
C PHE A 6 -14.92 -22.88 -5.31
N GLY A 7 -14.35 -23.59 -6.29
CA GLY A 7 -13.73 -22.99 -7.49
C GLY A 7 -12.24 -22.67 -7.30
N GLY A 8 -11.73 -21.67 -8.04
CA GLY A 8 -10.33 -21.24 -8.03
C GLY A 8 -9.40 -22.03 -8.97
N VAL A 9 -8.21 -21.49 -9.24
CA VAL A 9 -7.19 -22.06 -10.13
C VAL A 9 -5.79 -21.94 -9.52
N HIS A 10 -4.82 -22.67 -10.08
CA HIS A 10 -3.40 -22.60 -9.71
C HIS A 10 -2.58 -22.12 -10.92
N PRO A 11 -2.53 -20.80 -11.18
CA PRO A 11 -1.71 -20.27 -12.26
C PRO A 11 -0.22 -20.54 -11.97
N LYS A 12 0.62 -20.52 -13.00
CA LYS A 12 2.07 -20.49 -12.77
C LYS A 12 2.40 -19.22 -12.01
N GLU A 13 2.98 -19.36 -10.82
CA GLU A 13 3.21 -18.22 -9.93
C GLU A 13 4.24 -17.24 -10.49
N ASN A 14 5.27 -17.72 -11.18
CA ASN A 14 6.39 -16.89 -11.70
C ASN A 14 7.05 -15.99 -10.63
N LYS A 15 6.89 -16.29 -9.34
CA LYS A 15 7.47 -15.51 -8.23
C LYS A 15 8.98 -15.75 -8.05
N TRP A 16 9.52 -16.84 -8.61
CA TRP A 16 10.95 -17.20 -8.55
C TRP A 16 11.90 -16.14 -9.14
N TYR A 17 11.39 -15.20 -9.94
CA TYR A 17 12.20 -14.07 -10.42
C TYR A 17 12.63 -13.13 -9.28
N THR A 18 11.83 -13.01 -8.22
CA THR A 18 11.97 -11.95 -7.20
C THR A 18 11.72 -12.38 -5.76
N CYS A 19 11.13 -13.55 -5.47
CA CYS A 19 10.75 -13.94 -4.11
C CYS A 19 11.95 -13.98 -3.14
N ASP A 20 13.10 -14.47 -3.59
CA ASP A 20 14.31 -14.57 -2.76
C ASP A 20 15.12 -13.27 -2.71
N LYS A 21 14.68 -12.22 -3.41
CA LYS A 21 15.40 -10.95 -3.51
C LYS A 21 14.86 -9.93 -2.51
N GLU A 22 15.73 -9.51 -1.60
CA GLU A 22 15.48 -8.44 -0.63
C GLU A 22 15.03 -7.14 -1.31
N THR A 23 14.15 -6.41 -0.62
CA THR A 23 13.78 -5.07 -1.05
C THR A 23 15.00 -4.19 -1.04
N GLN A 24 15.29 -3.56 -2.19
CA GLN A 24 16.36 -2.58 -2.32
C GLN A 24 15.75 -1.18 -2.33
N VAL A 25 16.41 -0.23 -1.65
CA VAL A 25 16.03 1.18 -1.77
C VAL A 25 16.38 1.64 -3.18
N PHE A 26 15.40 2.20 -3.88
CA PHE A 26 15.61 2.72 -5.22
C PHE A 26 16.50 3.98 -5.17
N PRO A 27 17.54 4.11 -6.02
CA PRO A 27 18.28 5.37 -6.15
C PRO A 27 17.32 6.50 -6.49
N GLU A 28 17.42 7.65 -5.82
CA GLU A 28 16.44 8.71 -6.01
C GLU A 28 16.43 9.20 -7.47
N PRO A 29 15.25 9.30 -8.11
CA PRO A 29 15.17 9.76 -9.50
C PRO A 29 15.44 11.27 -9.58
N ASP A 30 16.03 11.72 -10.68
CA ASP A 30 16.24 13.14 -10.97
C ASP A 30 14.93 13.91 -11.13
N THR A 31 13.85 13.21 -11.50
CA THR A 31 12.52 13.81 -11.66
C THR A 31 11.44 12.81 -11.29
N VAL A 32 10.44 13.28 -10.55
CA VAL A 32 9.21 12.52 -10.31
C VAL A 32 8.02 13.21 -10.97
N VAL A 33 7.08 12.40 -11.45
CA VAL A 33 5.80 12.84 -12.01
C VAL A 33 4.69 12.32 -11.12
N ILE A 34 4.14 13.17 -10.28
CA ILE A 34 3.17 12.78 -9.26
C ILE A 34 1.76 13.09 -9.78
N PRO A 35 0.95 12.07 -10.14
CA PRO A 35 -0.41 12.29 -10.61
C PRO A 35 -1.29 12.78 -9.46
N MET A 36 -2.20 13.71 -9.75
CA MET A 36 -3.22 14.16 -8.79
C MET A 36 -4.39 13.16 -8.66
N SER A 37 -4.39 12.10 -9.46
CA SER A 37 -5.35 11.00 -9.36
C SER A 37 -4.62 9.76 -8.82
N GLN A 38 -4.53 9.64 -7.49
CA GLN A 38 -3.92 8.48 -6.80
C GLN A 38 -4.95 7.60 -6.09
N HIS A 39 -6.23 7.93 -6.22
CA HIS A 39 -7.35 7.23 -5.60
C HIS A 39 -8.55 7.18 -6.54
N ILE A 40 -9.51 6.31 -6.22
CA ILE A 40 -10.67 6.03 -7.07
C ILE A 40 -11.67 7.21 -7.23
N GLY A 41 -11.66 8.18 -6.31
CA GLY A 41 -12.55 9.34 -6.41
C GLY A 41 -11.99 10.49 -7.26
N ALA A 42 -12.55 11.69 -7.06
CA ALA A 42 -12.24 12.84 -7.91
C ALA A 42 -10.78 13.29 -7.76
N PRO A 43 -10.03 13.57 -8.85
CA PRO A 43 -8.64 14.00 -8.77
C PRO A 43 -8.40 15.20 -7.85
N CYS A 44 -7.23 15.24 -7.21
CA CYS A 44 -6.77 16.38 -6.42
C CYS A 44 -6.57 17.64 -7.27
N SER A 45 -6.81 18.79 -6.64
CA SER A 45 -6.34 20.06 -7.19
C SER A 45 -4.90 20.29 -6.70
N PRO A 46 -3.94 20.61 -7.59
CA PRO A 46 -2.60 21.00 -7.18
C PRO A 46 -2.64 22.21 -6.24
N LEU A 47 -1.84 22.16 -5.18
CA LEU A 47 -1.64 23.23 -4.20
C LEU A 47 -0.35 24.02 -4.43
N VAL A 48 0.46 23.57 -5.40
CA VAL A 48 1.73 24.17 -5.82
C VAL A 48 1.67 24.55 -7.29
N LYS A 49 2.57 25.43 -7.71
CA LYS A 49 2.73 25.86 -9.11
C LYS A 49 4.19 25.77 -9.54
N LYS A 50 4.43 25.87 -10.85
CA LYS A 50 5.77 25.90 -11.43
C LYS A 50 6.66 26.95 -10.74
N GLY A 51 7.85 26.53 -10.34
CA GLY A 51 8.87 27.35 -9.68
C GLY A 51 8.81 27.31 -8.15
N ASP A 52 7.76 26.74 -7.55
CA ASP A 52 7.69 26.61 -6.09
C ASP A 52 8.70 25.55 -5.60
N PRO A 53 9.42 25.82 -4.49
CA PRO A 53 10.18 24.79 -3.80
C PRO A 53 9.24 23.84 -3.05
N VAL A 54 9.64 22.58 -2.95
CA VAL A 54 8.92 21.54 -2.20
C VAL A 54 9.87 20.71 -1.35
N THR A 55 9.36 20.21 -0.23
CA THR A 55 10.07 19.33 0.71
C THR A 55 9.50 17.91 0.66
N VAL A 56 10.29 16.91 1.06
CA VAL A 56 9.86 15.51 1.13
C VAL A 56 8.66 15.37 2.06
N GLY A 57 7.56 14.84 1.53
CA GLY A 57 6.29 14.65 2.20
C GLY A 57 5.44 15.91 2.36
N GLN A 58 5.82 17.04 1.74
CA GLN A 58 4.95 18.22 1.67
C GLN A 58 3.67 17.90 0.91
N LYS A 59 2.53 18.32 1.43
CA LYS A 59 1.25 18.21 0.71
C LYS A 59 1.26 19.13 -0.53
N ILE A 60 1.05 18.55 -1.69
CA ILE A 60 1.08 19.23 -3.01
C ILE A 60 -0.25 19.15 -3.77
N GLY A 61 -1.22 18.37 -3.28
CA GLY A 61 -2.56 18.28 -3.85
C GLY A 61 -3.58 17.85 -2.81
N ASP A 62 -4.81 18.35 -2.89
CA ASP A 62 -5.93 17.90 -2.05
C ASP A 62 -7.27 18.14 -2.77
N ASN A 63 -8.33 17.49 -2.28
CA ASN A 63 -9.72 17.74 -2.67
C ASN A 63 -10.70 17.28 -1.58
N GLN A 64 -11.97 17.57 -1.78
CA GLN A 64 -13.07 17.16 -0.90
C GLN A 64 -13.76 15.89 -1.42
N GLY A 65 -14.47 15.19 -0.52
CA GLY A 65 -15.23 13.98 -0.85
C GLY A 65 -14.39 12.70 -0.78
N LEU A 66 -14.59 11.78 -1.74
CA LEU A 66 -13.86 10.50 -1.81
C LEU A 66 -12.43 10.72 -2.31
N CYS A 67 -11.59 11.37 -1.50
CA CYS A 67 -10.27 11.86 -1.89
C CYS A 67 -9.30 11.80 -0.72
N VAL A 68 -8.00 11.69 -1.00
CA VAL A 68 -6.94 11.89 -0.01
C VAL A 68 -5.87 12.84 -0.55
N PRO A 69 -5.16 13.59 0.32
CA PRO A 69 -4.10 14.48 -0.13
C PRO A 69 -2.96 13.72 -0.81
N VAL A 70 -2.30 14.40 -1.74
CA VAL A 70 -1.12 13.92 -2.47
C VAL A 70 0.10 14.69 -2.00
N HIS A 71 1.22 13.99 -1.81
CA HIS A 71 2.44 14.53 -1.23
C HIS A 71 3.62 14.46 -2.20
N ALA A 72 4.57 15.38 -2.06
CA ALA A 72 5.84 15.34 -2.77
C ALA A 72 6.68 14.16 -2.26
N SER A 73 7.17 13.33 -3.17
CA SER A 73 7.98 12.16 -2.81
C SER A 73 9.48 12.45 -2.70
N VAL A 74 9.91 13.61 -3.17
CA VAL A 74 11.29 14.13 -3.16
C VAL A 74 11.27 15.62 -2.82
N SER A 75 12.38 16.17 -2.33
CA SER A 75 12.56 17.63 -2.24
C SER A 75 13.04 18.20 -3.58
N GLY A 76 12.83 19.49 -3.79
CA GLY A 76 13.35 20.19 -4.96
C GLY A 76 12.40 21.26 -5.48
N THR A 77 12.26 21.36 -6.80
CA THR A 77 11.50 22.45 -7.45
C THR A 77 10.43 21.90 -8.38
N VAL A 78 9.22 22.45 -8.29
CA VAL A 78 8.13 22.13 -9.22
C VAL A 78 8.48 22.65 -10.63
N LYS A 79 8.79 21.74 -11.55
CA LYS A 79 9.09 22.05 -12.96
C LYS A 79 7.84 22.40 -13.75
N ALA A 80 6.74 21.71 -13.49
CA ALA A 80 5.49 21.89 -14.20
C ALA A 80 4.30 21.36 -13.40
N VAL A 81 3.13 21.91 -13.69
CA VAL A 81 1.83 21.37 -13.28
C VAL A 81 1.03 21.22 -14.57
N GLU A 82 0.93 19.99 -15.08
CA GLU A 82 0.44 19.72 -16.44
C GLU A 82 -0.16 18.32 -16.58
N MET A 83 -0.84 18.08 -17.71
CA MET A 83 -1.39 16.77 -18.02
C MET A 83 -0.28 15.79 -18.40
N ARG A 84 -0.21 14.63 -17.75
CA ARG A 84 0.74 13.55 -18.04
C ARG A 84 0.01 12.21 -18.20
N ALA A 85 0.63 11.28 -18.91
CA ALA A 85 0.09 9.93 -19.09
C ALA A 85 -0.06 9.24 -17.72
N HIS A 86 -1.14 8.49 -17.56
CA HIS A 86 -1.48 7.75 -16.36
C HIS A 86 -1.72 6.27 -16.68
N THR A 87 -1.54 5.40 -15.68
CA THR A 87 -1.71 3.94 -15.82
C THR A 87 -3.14 3.53 -16.18
N SER A 88 -4.13 4.42 -16.02
CA SER A 88 -5.49 4.23 -16.50
C SER A 88 -5.64 4.32 -18.03
N GLY A 89 -4.58 4.64 -18.78
CA GLY A 89 -4.62 4.83 -20.24
C GLY A 89 -5.13 6.20 -20.68
N THR A 90 -5.27 7.14 -19.75
CA THR A 90 -5.66 8.54 -19.99
C THR A 90 -4.55 9.49 -19.55
N THR A 91 -4.72 10.79 -19.78
CA THR A 91 -3.88 11.80 -19.14
C THR A 91 -4.56 12.37 -17.90
N VAL A 92 -3.77 12.71 -16.88
CA VAL A 92 -4.25 13.33 -15.64
C VAL A 92 -3.35 14.51 -15.25
N MET A 93 -3.93 15.49 -14.56
CA MET A 93 -3.16 16.60 -14.00
C MET A 93 -2.11 16.03 -13.04
N SER A 94 -0.86 16.45 -13.21
CA SER A 94 0.29 15.93 -12.48
C SER A 94 1.23 17.07 -12.09
N VAL A 95 1.91 16.91 -10.96
CA VAL A 95 2.98 17.81 -10.51
C VAL A 95 4.32 17.14 -10.86
N VAL A 96 5.13 17.83 -11.66
CA VAL A 96 6.47 17.38 -12.06
C VAL A 96 7.48 18.08 -11.17
N ILE A 97 8.29 17.32 -10.43
CA ILE A 97 9.27 17.84 -9.48
C ILE A 97 10.66 17.41 -9.96
N GLU A 98 11.56 18.37 -10.16
CA GLU A 98 13.00 18.08 -10.29
C GLU A 98 13.57 17.91 -8.89
N ASN A 99 14.21 16.77 -8.67
CA ASN A 99 14.80 16.42 -7.39
C ASN A 99 16.08 17.24 -7.18
N ASP A 100 16.23 17.85 -6.01
CA ASP A 100 17.46 18.53 -5.61
C ASP A 100 18.48 17.59 -4.95
N HIS A 101 18.08 16.34 -4.67
CA HIS A 101 18.87 15.31 -3.99
C HIS A 101 19.34 15.71 -2.59
N LEU A 102 18.61 16.64 -1.95
CA LEU A 102 18.91 17.11 -0.60
C LEU A 102 18.09 16.39 0.48
N ASP A 103 17.05 15.66 0.11
CA ASP A 103 16.13 14.98 1.04
C ASP A 103 15.61 15.90 2.15
N THR A 104 15.31 17.16 1.80
CA THR A 104 14.85 18.13 2.80
C THR A 104 13.45 17.75 3.26
N LEU A 105 13.34 17.27 4.50
CA LEU A 105 12.10 16.77 5.09
C LEU A 105 11.11 17.92 5.41
N CYS A 106 9.82 17.69 5.14
CA CYS A 106 8.78 18.63 5.52
C CYS A 106 8.68 18.77 7.05
N GLU A 107 8.53 20.00 7.54
CA GLU A 107 8.48 20.30 8.98
C GLU A 107 7.26 19.70 9.70
N ASP A 108 6.22 19.33 8.96
CA ASP A 108 5.01 18.69 9.48
C ASP A 108 5.22 17.21 9.83
N ILE A 109 6.30 16.59 9.33
CA ILE A 109 6.63 15.20 9.61
C ILE A 109 7.24 15.11 11.00
N LYS A 110 6.45 14.60 11.93
CA LYS A 110 6.83 14.48 13.34
C LYS A 110 6.53 13.08 13.87
N PRO A 111 7.53 12.36 14.37
CA PRO A 111 7.30 11.06 14.98
C PRO A 111 6.52 11.20 16.30
N ARG A 112 5.76 10.16 16.65
CA ARG A 112 4.95 10.06 17.86
C ARG A 112 5.43 8.87 18.68
N THR A 113 5.46 9.04 20.00
CA THR A 113 5.74 7.92 20.93
C THR A 113 4.52 7.02 21.05
N GLN A 114 4.69 5.84 21.66
CA GLN A 114 3.59 4.93 21.96
C GLN A 114 2.50 5.61 22.80
N GLU A 115 2.90 6.35 23.84
CA GLU A 115 1.97 7.06 24.74
C GLU A 115 1.16 8.12 23.99
N ALA A 116 1.80 8.83 23.05
CA ALA A 116 1.12 9.80 22.21
C ALA A 116 0.10 9.12 21.29
N VAL A 117 0.44 7.99 20.67
CA VAL A 117 -0.49 7.22 19.82
C VAL A 117 -1.64 6.63 20.65
N ASP A 118 -1.36 6.16 21.86
CA ASP A 118 -2.35 5.59 22.78
C ASP A 118 -3.35 6.65 23.25
N ALA A 119 -2.95 7.91 23.35
CA ALA A 119 -3.82 9.02 23.71
C ALA A 119 -4.78 9.46 22.58
N LEU A 120 -4.47 9.16 21.31
CA LEU A 120 -5.29 9.59 20.17
C LEU A 120 -6.64 8.87 20.11
N SER A 121 -7.72 9.60 19.84
CA SER A 121 -9.04 9.02 19.58
C SER A 121 -9.09 8.34 18.20
N PRO A 122 -10.07 7.44 17.95
CA PRO A 122 -10.32 6.89 16.62
C PRO A 122 -10.48 7.96 15.54
N GLU A 123 -11.16 9.07 15.84
CA GLU A 123 -11.37 10.18 14.92
C GLU A 123 -10.07 10.91 14.59
N GLU A 124 -9.20 11.14 15.58
CA GLU A 124 -7.88 11.75 15.36
C GLU A 124 -6.98 10.85 14.52
N LEU A 125 -6.98 9.53 14.79
CA LEU A 125 -6.25 8.54 13.99
C LEU A 125 -6.72 8.53 12.54
N ILE A 126 -8.03 8.52 12.31
CA ILE A 126 -8.61 8.60 10.96
C ILE A 126 -8.21 9.91 10.28
N GLY A 127 -8.21 11.02 11.01
CA GLY A 127 -7.73 12.32 10.53
C GLY A 127 -6.28 12.25 10.06
N ILE A 128 -5.38 11.71 10.88
CA ILE A 128 -3.96 11.51 10.52
C ILE A 128 -3.83 10.62 9.27
N ILE A 129 -4.59 9.52 9.20
CA ILE A 129 -4.58 8.61 8.05
C ILE A 129 -5.10 9.29 6.78
N ARG A 130 -6.12 10.16 6.88
CA ARG A 130 -6.56 11.00 5.77
C ARG A 130 -5.42 11.91 5.36
N GLU A 131 -4.89 12.70 6.29
CA GLU A 131 -3.88 13.72 6.01
C GLU A 131 -2.60 13.12 5.41
N GLY A 132 -2.22 11.89 5.78
CA GLY A 132 -1.09 11.19 5.19
C GLY A 132 -1.27 10.68 3.76
N GLY A 133 -2.45 10.85 3.16
CA GLY A 133 -2.67 10.41 1.78
C GLY A 133 -2.87 8.90 1.63
N ILE A 134 -3.23 8.17 2.69
CA ILE A 134 -3.23 6.71 2.64
C ILE A 134 -4.39 6.17 1.80
N VAL A 135 -4.05 5.32 0.82
CA VAL A 135 -4.99 4.59 -0.04
C VAL A 135 -4.80 3.07 0.08
N GLY A 136 -5.80 2.31 -0.36
CA GLY A 136 -5.72 0.85 -0.52
C GLY A 136 -4.69 0.45 -1.59
N MET A 137 -3.57 -0.14 -1.17
CA MET A 137 -2.44 -0.51 -2.03
C MET A 137 -2.57 -1.90 -2.66
N GLY A 138 -3.66 -2.63 -2.36
CA GLY A 138 -4.03 -3.87 -3.05
C GLY A 138 -4.64 -3.68 -4.45
N GLY A 139 -4.66 -2.45 -4.99
CA GLY A 139 -4.99 -2.18 -6.40
C GLY A 139 -6.08 -1.15 -6.63
N ALA A 140 -7.16 -1.16 -5.84
CA ALA A 140 -8.32 -0.28 -6.07
C ALA A 140 -8.12 1.18 -5.63
N THR A 141 -7.04 1.47 -4.90
CA THR A 141 -6.70 2.81 -4.39
C THR A 141 -7.86 3.53 -3.68
N PHE A 142 -8.67 2.76 -2.95
CA PHE A 142 -9.77 3.31 -2.18
C PHE A 142 -9.23 4.11 -0.98
N PRO A 143 -9.71 5.34 -0.72
CA PRO A 143 -9.32 6.13 0.45
C PRO A 143 -9.46 5.37 1.77
N THR A 144 -8.33 5.14 2.45
CA THR A 144 -8.28 4.29 3.66
C THR A 144 -9.11 4.87 4.80
N HIS A 145 -9.06 6.19 4.99
CA HIS A 145 -9.87 6.88 6.01
C HIS A 145 -11.38 6.67 5.80
N VAL A 146 -11.86 6.66 4.55
CA VAL A 146 -13.29 6.40 4.25
C VAL A 146 -13.66 4.96 4.59
N LYS A 147 -12.79 3.99 4.31
CA LYS A 147 -13.01 2.59 4.69
C LYS A 147 -13.08 2.42 6.21
N LEU A 148 -12.19 3.09 6.94
CA LEU A 148 -12.17 3.11 8.41
C LEU A 148 -13.44 3.74 8.98
N SER A 149 -13.76 4.99 8.59
CA SER A 149 -14.96 5.70 9.06
C SER A 149 -16.24 4.94 8.75
N GLY A 150 -16.36 4.36 7.55
CA GLY A 150 -17.55 3.62 7.13
C GLY A 150 -17.79 2.31 7.90
N GLY A 151 -16.74 1.77 8.53
CA GLY A 151 -16.76 0.52 9.30
C GLY A 151 -16.99 0.69 10.80
N ILE A 152 -16.85 1.90 11.37
CA ILE A 152 -17.10 2.15 12.79
C ILE A 152 -18.52 1.71 13.17
N GLY A 153 -18.62 0.92 14.25
CA GLY A 153 -19.88 0.39 14.76
C GLY A 153 -20.52 -0.72 13.89
N LYS A 154 -19.86 -1.13 12.79
CA LYS A 154 -20.33 -2.21 11.91
C LYS A 154 -19.36 -3.38 11.85
N VAL A 155 -18.06 -3.10 11.94
CA VAL A 155 -16.99 -4.09 11.81
C VAL A 155 -16.71 -4.71 13.17
N ASP A 156 -16.80 -6.03 13.24
CA ASP A 156 -16.38 -6.85 14.40
C ASP A 156 -15.12 -7.68 14.10
N THR A 157 -14.72 -7.78 12.83
CA THR A 157 -13.56 -8.57 12.39
C THR A 157 -12.73 -7.76 11.38
N VAL A 158 -11.46 -7.53 11.69
CA VAL A 158 -10.49 -6.95 10.75
C VAL A 158 -9.53 -8.02 10.24
N ILE A 159 -9.29 -8.04 8.93
CA ILE A 159 -8.38 -8.98 8.26
C ILE A 159 -7.35 -8.21 7.46
N ILE A 160 -6.07 -8.48 7.70
CA ILE A 160 -4.98 -8.01 6.85
C ILE A 160 -4.72 -9.05 5.77
N ASN A 161 -4.86 -8.64 4.51
CA ASN A 161 -4.55 -9.46 3.36
C ASN A 161 -3.05 -9.39 3.07
N ALA A 162 -2.35 -10.45 3.46
CA ALA A 162 -0.96 -10.75 3.11
C ALA A 162 -0.88 -11.96 2.16
N GLY A 163 -1.97 -12.22 1.41
CA GLY A 163 -2.07 -13.38 0.52
C GLY A 163 -1.23 -13.24 -0.74
N GLU A 164 -1.32 -12.10 -1.45
CA GLU A 164 -0.60 -11.80 -2.70
C GLU A 164 -0.62 -12.98 -3.70
N CYS A 165 -1.82 -13.32 -4.18
CA CYS A 165 -2.05 -14.48 -5.05
C CYS A 165 -1.76 -14.20 -6.53
N GLU A 166 -1.51 -12.95 -6.89
CA GLU A 166 -1.15 -12.50 -8.24
C GLU A 166 0.22 -13.09 -8.65
N PRO A 167 0.33 -13.66 -9.87
CA PRO A 167 1.62 -14.07 -10.42
C PRO A 167 2.61 -12.91 -10.50
N TYR A 168 3.90 -13.22 -10.46
CA TYR A 168 5.05 -12.30 -10.50
C TYR A 168 5.24 -11.36 -9.31
N ILE A 169 4.18 -10.85 -8.69
CA ILE A 169 4.27 -9.87 -7.60
C ILE A 169 4.83 -10.56 -6.35
N THR A 170 5.78 -9.92 -5.65
CA THR A 170 6.37 -10.43 -4.39
C THR A 170 6.54 -9.32 -3.32
N ALA A 171 5.97 -8.14 -3.56
CA ALA A 171 6.16 -6.95 -2.72
C ALA A 171 5.57 -7.10 -1.31
N ASP A 172 4.37 -7.67 -1.18
CA ASP A 172 3.72 -7.88 0.12
C ASP A 172 4.38 -9.04 0.89
N ASP A 173 4.86 -10.07 0.19
CA ASP A 173 5.69 -11.12 0.79
C ASP A 173 6.96 -10.51 1.41
N ARG A 174 7.71 -9.72 0.64
CA ARG A 174 8.91 -9.02 1.15
C ARG A 174 8.57 -8.12 2.33
N LEU A 175 7.48 -7.35 2.26
CA LEU A 175 7.04 -6.50 3.36
C LEU A 175 6.78 -7.31 4.64
N CYS A 176 6.10 -8.45 4.54
CA CYS A 176 5.82 -9.29 5.70
C CYS A 176 7.10 -9.88 6.33
N ARG A 177 8.12 -10.15 5.52
CA ARG A 177 9.42 -10.67 5.97
C ARG A 177 10.28 -9.59 6.63
N GLU A 178 10.31 -8.40 6.03
CA GLU A 178 11.28 -7.34 6.36
C GLU A 178 10.73 -6.32 7.36
N HIS A 179 9.40 -6.16 7.40
CA HIS A 179 8.70 -5.16 8.21
C HIS A 179 7.52 -5.72 9.05
N PRO A 180 7.67 -6.90 9.70
CA PRO A 180 6.57 -7.51 10.44
C PRO A 180 6.15 -6.67 11.66
N ALA A 181 7.09 -6.04 12.36
CA ALA A 181 6.78 -5.28 13.58
C ALA A 181 5.84 -4.09 13.30
N GLU A 182 6.10 -3.37 12.22
CA GLU A 182 5.32 -2.21 11.82
C GLU A 182 3.99 -2.61 11.20
N LEU A 183 3.92 -3.75 10.50
CA LEU A 183 2.66 -4.34 10.08
C LEU A 183 1.77 -4.67 11.28
N MET A 184 2.32 -5.27 12.34
CA MET A 184 1.60 -5.60 13.58
C MET A 184 1.09 -4.34 14.28
N LYS A 185 1.92 -3.30 14.39
CA LYS A 185 1.51 -2.00 14.95
C LYS A 185 0.44 -1.31 14.10
N GLY A 186 0.54 -1.39 12.77
CA GLY A 186 -0.49 -0.90 11.85
C GLY A 186 -1.83 -1.59 12.08
N LEU A 187 -1.83 -2.91 12.25
CA LEU A 187 -3.04 -3.67 12.61
C LEU A 187 -3.59 -3.22 13.97
N LYS A 188 -2.72 -3.01 14.97
CA LYS A 188 -3.15 -2.49 16.29
C LYS A 188 -3.84 -1.13 16.21
N ILE A 189 -3.37 -0.23 15.35
CA ILE A 189 -4.06 1.05 15.09
C ILE A 189 -5.46 0.81 14.53
N ILE A 190 -5.60 -0.07 13.53
CA ILE A 190 -6.90 -0.39 12.93
C ILE A 190 -7.85 -1.02 13.96
N MET A 191 -7.34 -1.96 14.77
CA MET A 191 -8.10 -2.58 15.87
C MET A 191 -8.58 -1.53 16.87
N LYS A 192 -7.72 -0.58 17.26
CA LYS A 192 -8.09 0.54 18.15
C LYS A 192 -9.21 1.40 17.56
N ILE A 193 -9.11 1.73 16.27
CA ILE A 193 -10.14 2.53 15.56
C ILE A 193 -11.51 1.84 15.59
N PHE A 194 -11.54 0.52 15.41
CA PHE A 194 -12.78 -0.26 15.45
C PHE A 194 -13.20 -0.70 16.85
N GLY A 195 -12.37 -0.51 17.88
CA GLY A 195 -12.63 -0.99 19.23
C GLY A 195 -12.54 -2.52 19.37
N LEU A 196 -11.66 -3.16 18.59
CA LEU A 196 -11.49 -4.61 18.57
C LEU A 196 -10.33 -5.05 19.45
N THR A 197 -10.49 -6.19 20.13
CA THR A 197 -9.41 -6.85 20.88
C THR A 197 -8.67 -7.90 20.07
N GLU A 198 -9.27 -8.38 18.98
CA GLU A 198 -8.69 -9.37 18.07
C GLU A 198 -8.65 -8.83 16.62
N GLY A 199 -7.59 -9.17 15.90
CA GLY A 199 -7.43 -8.87 14.47
C GLY A 199 -6.63 -9.96 13.76
N HIS A 200 -6.87 -10.14 12.47
CA HIS A 200 -6.32 -11.25 11.69
C HIS A 200 -5.28 -10.78 10.68
N ILE A 201 -4.24 -11.58 10.46
CA ILE A 201 -3.36 -11.49 9.30
C ILE A 201 -3.49 -12.79 8.53
N ALA A 202 -3.98 -12.72 7.29
CA ALA A 202 -4.17 -13.88 6.44
C ALA A 202 -3.05 -13.96 5.40
N VAL A 203 -2.29 -15.06 5.42
CA VAL A 203 -1.11 -15.31 4.59
C VAL A 203 -1.21 -16.69 3.94
N GLU A 204 -0.73 -16.84 2.71
CA GLU A 204 -0.74 -18.14 2.02
C GLU A 204 0.41 -19.05 2.50
N ASP A 205 0.17 -20.36 2.51
CA ASP A 205 1.10 -21.40 2.98
C ASP A 205 2.36 -21.57 2.12
N ASN A 206 2.36 -21.04 0.90
CA ASN A 206 3.54 -20.98 0.03
C ASN A 206 4.56 -19.89 0.41
N LYS A 207 4.37 -19.18 1.53
CA LYS A 207 5.27 -18.10 2.01
C LYS A 207 5.85 -18.40 3.40
N PRO A 208 6.66 -19.46 3.56
CA PRO A 208 7.11 -19.92 4.88
C PRO A 208 7.97 -18.90 5.63
N GLU A 209 8.81 -18.11 4.94
CA GLU A 209 9.64 -17.07 5.58
C GLU A 209 8.80 -15.91 6.11
N ALA A 210 7.78 -15.48 5.36
CA ALA A 210 6.85 -14.45 5.81
C ALA A 210 6.04 -14.95 7.02
N ILE A 211 5.54 -16.18 6.97
CA ILE A 211 4.85 -16.82 8.10
C ILE A 211 5.73 -16.83 9.35
N GLN A 212 7.01 -17.19 9.20
CA GLN A 212 7.95 -17.25 10.32
C GLN A 212 8.21 -15.85 10.90
N ALA A 213 8.51 -14.85 10.07
CA ALA A 213 8.75 -13.48 10.50
C ALA A 213 7.53 -12.88 11.23
N LEU A 214 6.32 -13.13 10.72
CA LEU A 214 5.07 -12.69 11.34
C LEU A 214 4.84 -13.36 12.70
N LYS A 215 5.12 -14.67 12.84
CA LYS A 215 5.01 -15.38 14.12
C LYS A 215 5.97 -14.82 15.17
N GLU A 216 7.20 -14.52 14.79
CA GLU A 216 8.22 -13.98 15.71
C GLU A 216 7.87 -12.60 16.26
N HIS A 217 7.07 -11.81 15.53
CA HIS A 217 6.64 -10.47 15.92
C HIS A 217 5.16 -10.40 16.33
N GLN A 218 4.50 -11.54 16.47
CA GLN A 218 3.07 -11.61 16.76
C GLN A 218 2.77 -10.93 18.10
N LEU A 219 1.85 -9.96 18.07
CA LEU A 219 1.38 -9.26 19.27
C LEU A 219 0.13 -9.94 19.83
N ASP A 220 -0.14 -9.71 21.12
CA ASP A 220 -1.36 -10.17 21.77
C ASP A 220 -2.61 -9.73 20.98
N GLY A 221 -3.65 -10.57 20.88
CA GLY A 221 -4.84 -10.26 20.09
C GLY A 221 -4.62 -10.18 18.56
N VAL A 222 -3.45 -10.54 18.02
CA VAL A 222 -3.26 -10.74 16.59
C VAL A 222 -3.27 -12.23 16.29
N VAL A 223 -4.11 -12.67 15.36
CA VAL A 223 -4.21 -14.06 14.89
C VAL A 223 -3.60 -14.16 13.50
N LEU A 224 -2.73 -15.16 13.31
CA LEU A 224 -2.15 -15.46 12.00
C LEU A 224 -2.91 -16.62 11.35
N ASP A 225 -3.66 -16.33 10.30
CA ASP A 225 -4.41 -17.31 9.51
C ASP A 225 -3.57 -17.75 8.31
N VAL A 226 -2.99 -18.95 8.40
CA VAL A 226 -2.27 -19.58 7.28
C VAL A 226 -3.28 -20.29 6.38
N LEU A 227 -3.42 -19.83 5.14
CA LEU A 227 -4.40 -20.30 4.16
C LEU A 227 -3.73 -21.07 3.01
N PRO A 228 -4.43 -22.00 2.35
CA PRO A 228 -3.88 -22.66 1.17
C PRO A 228 -3.62 -21.69 0.02
N ALA A 229 -2.46 -21.76 -0.62
CA ALA A 229 -2.15 -20.98 -1.82
C ALA A 229 -3.10 -21.35 -2.97
N LYS A 230 -3.93 -20.40 -3.40
CA LYS A 230 -4.99 -20.64 -4.38
C LYS A 230 -5.43 -19.34 -5.01
N TYR A 231 -5.55 -19.25 -6.34
CA TYR A 231 -6.10 -18.02 -6.94
C TYR A 231 -7.64 -18.11 -7.04
N PRO A 232 -8.43 -17.09 -6.64
CA PRO A 232 -8.03 -15.80 -6.05
C PRO A 232 -8.27 -15.75 -4.52
N GLN A 233 -7.43 -16.39 -3.71
CA GLN A 233 -7.54 -16.42 -2.23
C GLN A 233 -7.40 -15.03 -1.61
N GLY A 234 -6.59 -14.17 -2.23
CA GLY A 234 -6.43 -12.76 -1.86
C GLY A 234 -7.61 -11.87 -2.27
N ALA A 235 -8.60 -12.34 -3.04
CA ALA A 235 -9.77 -11.54 -3.33
C ALA A 235 -10.62 -11.33 -2.07
N GLU A 236 -11.11 -10.10 -1.87
CA GLU A 236 -11.69 -9.66 -0.60
C GLU A 236 -12.79 -10.57 -0.06
N LYS A 237 -13.70 -11.05 -0.93
CA LYS A 237 -14.81 -11.94 -0.53
C LYS A 237 -14.34 -13.35 -0.19
N GLN A 238 -13.40 -13.89 -0.96
CA GLN A 238 -12.81 -15.21 -0.75
C GLN A 238 -12.00 -15.24 0.54
N LEU A 239 -11.27 -14.18 0.82
CA LEU A 239 -10.49 -14.03 2.05
C LEU A 239 -11.39 -13.96 3.28
N ILE A 240 -12.46 -13.16 3.24
CA ILE A 240 -13.46 -13.09 4.33
C ILE A 240 -14.05 -14.47 4.59
N TYR A 241 -14.49 -15.17 3.54
CA TYR A 241 -15.03 -16.51 3.69
C TYR A 241 -13.99 -17.47 4.28
N ALA A 242 -12.75 -17.45 3.79
CA ALA A 242 -11.70 -18.36 4.25
C ALA A 242 -11.33 -18.17 5.73
N VAL A 243 -11.36 -16.92 6.22
CA VAL A 243 -11.04 -16.62 7.63
C VAL A 243 -12.26 -16.80 8.54
N THR A 244 -13.45 -16.39 8.09
CA THR A 244 -14.62 -16.21 8.98
C THR A 244 -15.79 -17.16 8.70
N GLY A 245 -15.82 -17.79 7.53
CA GLY A 245 -16.96 -18.53 7.01
C GLY A 245 -18.14 -17.66 6.55
N ARG A 246 -18.01 -16.32 6.59
CA ARG A 246 -19.08 -15.38 6.22
C ARG A 246 -19.07 -15.11 4.72
N GLU A 247 -20.24 -15.07 4.11
CA GLU A 247 -20.41 -14.76 2.69
C GLU A 247 -20.86 -13.32 2.47
N VAL A 248 -20.03 -12.51 1.80
CA VAL A 248 -20.39 -11.14 1.42
C VAL A 248 -21.45 -11.19 0.32
N PRO A 249 -22.64 -10.57 0.49
CA PRO A 249 -23.68 -10.56 -0.52
C PRO A 249 -23.20 -10.04 -1.88
N SER A 250 -23.87 -10.46 -2.96
CA SER A 250 -23.59 -9.92 -4.29
C SER A 250 -23.84 -8.41 -4.30
N GLY A 251 -22.90 -7.64 -4.87
CA GLY A 251 -22.90 -6.16 -4.81
C GLY A 251 -22.67 -5.54 -3.43
N GLY A 252 -22.63 -6.35 -2.36
CA GLY A 252 -22.36 -5.89 -1.00
C GLY A 252 -20.89 -5.62 -0.72
N LEU A 253 -20.65 -4.82 0.33
CA LEU A 253 -19.33 -4.53 0.89
C LEU A 253 -19.04 -5.44 2.10
N PRO A 254 -17.77 -5.66 2.46
CA PRO A 254 -17.38 -6.44 3.66
C PRO A 254 -18.09 -6.04 4.95
N ALA A 255 -18.34 -4.75 5.14
CA ALA A 255 -19.02 -4.24 6.34
C ALA A 255 -20.45 -4.77 6.50
N ALA A 256 -21.09 -5.27 5.43
CA ALA A 256 -22.40 -5.90 5.49
C ALA A 256 -22.40 -7.24 6.24
N VAL A 257 -21.22 -7.84 6.42
CA VAL A 257 -21.01 -9.09 7.19
C VAL A 257 -20.07 -8.88 8.38
N GLY A 258 -19.92 -7.63 8.83
CA GLY A 258 -19.10 -7.30 9.99
C GLY A 258 -17.59 -7.35 9.76
N CYS A 259 -17.12 -7.38 8.50
CA CYS A 259 -15.69 -7.49 8.19
C CYS A 259 -15.12 -6.22 7.57
N ALA A 260 -13.82 -5.99 7.80
CA ALA A 260 -13.02 -5.05 7.02
C ALA A 260 -11.68 -5.68 6.63
N VAL A 261 -11.29 -5.54 5.36
CA VAL A 261 -10.04 -6.10 4.83
C VAL A 261 -9.08 -4.99 4.45
N PHE A 262 -7.81 -5.06 4.86
CA PHE A 262 -6.78 -4.10 4.46
C PHE A 262 -5.59 -4.85 3.89
N ASN A 263 -4.97 -4.32 2.84
CA ASN A 263 -3.75 -4.90 2.28
C ASN A 263 -2.55 -4.68 3.24
N ALA A 264 -1.60 -5.61 3.26
CA ALA A 264 -0.42 -5.54 4.14
C ALA A 264 0.36 -4.22 3.99
N ALA A 265 0.64 -3.78 2.77
CA ALA A 265 1.30 -2.50 2.54
C ALA A 265 0.46 -1.32 3.05
N THR A 266 -0.87 -1.32 2.86
CA THR A 266 -1.73 -0.25 3.39
C THR A 266 -1.64 -0.18 4.92
N THR A 267 -1.62 -1.33 5.58
CA THR A 267 -1.51 -1.42 7.04
C THR A 267 -0.15 -0.92 7.53
N ARG A 268 0.94 -1.23 6.83
CA ARG A 268 2.25 -0.64 7.10
C ARG A 268 2.25 0.88 6.91
N ALA A 269 1.64 1.39 5.84
CA ALA A 269 1.56 2.83 5.62
C ALA A 269 0.73 3.57 6.69
N ILE A 270 -0.27 2.90 7.29
CA ILE A 270 -0.97 3.43 8.47
C ILE A 270 -0.02 3.56 9.66
N HIS A 271 0.86 2.58 9.89
CA HIS A 271 1.90 2.70 10.90
C HIS A 271 2.78 3.92 10.63
N ASP A 272 3.30 4.06 9.41
CA ASP A 272 4.28 5.09 9.07
C ASP A 272 3.72 6.51 9.27
N VAL A 273 2.48 6.77 8.86
CA VAL A 273 1.87 8.09 9.08
C VAL A 273 1.54 8.36 10.54
N VAL A 274 1.14 7.34 11.32
CA VAL A 274 0.75 7.51 12.72
C VAL A 274 1.96 7.65 13.63
N TYR A 275 2.95 6.76 13.50
CA TYR A 275 4.15 6.73 14.33
C TYR A 275 5.26 7.63 13.80
N ASP A 276 5.53 7.63 12.50
CA ASP A 276 6.68 8.38 11.95
C ASP A 276 6.26 9.75 11.43
N GLY A 277 4.95 9.98 11.24
CA GLY A 277 4.42 11.18 10.60
C GLY A 277 4.62 11.19 9.08
N MET A 278 5.11 10.08 8.52
CA MET A 278 5.48 10.00 7.11
C MET A 278 4.24 9.74 6.24
N PRO A 279 3.88 10.65 5.31
CA PRO A 279 2.79 10.40 4.37
C PRO A 279 3.16 9.30 3.36
N LEU A 280 2.17 8.82 2.61
CA LEU A 280 2.39 7.83 1.56
C LEU A 280 3.15 8.46 0.39
N ILE A 281 4.47 8.33 0.42
CA ILE A 281 5.39 8.86 -0.60
C ILE A 281 6.27 7.80 -1.25
N LYS A 282 6.40 6.62 -0.65
CA LYS A 282 7.18 5.49 -1.15
C LYS A 282 6.33 4.22 -1.09
N ARG A 283 6.57 3.29 -2.01
CA ARG A 283 5.96 1.94 -1.98
C ARG A 283 6.93 0.89 -2.49
N ILE A 284 6.75 -0.35 -2.06
CA ILE A 284 7.49 -1.49 -2.64
C ILE A 284 6.85 -1.84 -3.98
N VAL A 285 7.69 -1.98 -5.01
CA VAL A 285 7.29 -2.40 -6.36
C VAL A 285 8.14 -3.61 -6.76
N THR A 286 7.47 -4.68 -7.15
CA THR A 286 8.12 -5.81 -7.82
C THR A 286 8.28 -5.50 -9.30
N VAL A 287 9.52 -5.46 -9.78
CA VAL A 287 9.86 -5.30 -11.19
C VAL A 287 10.36 -6.65 -11.69
N SER A 288 9.52 -7.31 -12.49
CA SER A 288 9.72 -8.70 -12.91
C SER A 288 9.31 -8.88 -14.37
N GLY A 289 9.86 -9.91 -15.01
CA GLY A 289 9.73 -10.15 -16.44
C GLY A 289 10.88 -10.98 -16.99
N ASP A 290 10.67 -11.59 -18.15
CA ASP A 290 11.64 -12.45 -18.85
C ASP A 290 12.80 -11.68 -19.48
N ILE A 291 12.57 -10.44 -19.90
CA ILE A 291 13.60 -9.60 -20.53
C ILE A 291 14.58 -8.96 -19.52
N LEU A 292 14.21 -8.94 -18.23
CA LEU A 292 14.98 -8.27 -17.18
C LEU A 292 16.19 -9.09 -16.78
N MET A 293 17.35 -8.45 -16.71
CA MET A 293 18.59 -9.10 -16.30
C MET A 293 18.63 -9.34 -14.79
N GLU A 294 18.20 -8.35 -14.01
CA GLU A 294 18.11 -8.40 -12.56
C GLU A 294 16.72 -7.94 -12.10
N PRO A 295 15.68 -8.80 -12.17
CA PRO A 295 14.39 -8.51 -11.53
C PRO A 295 14.56 -8.16 -10.04
N LYS A 296 13.80 -7.21 -9.49
CA LYS A 296 13.99 -6.69 -8.11
C LYS A 296 12.67 -6.40 -7.41
N ASN A 297 12.69 -6.38 -6.08
CA ASN A 297 11.74 -5.63 -5.27
C ASN A 297 12.39 -4.31 -4.89
N LEU A 298 11.74 -3.18 -5.17
CA LEU A 298 12.29 -1.84 -5.01
C LEU A 298 11.38 -0.99 -4.13
N LEU A 299 11.92 -0.36 -3.08
CA LEU A 299 11.23 0.71 -2.36
C LEU A 299 11.40 2.01 -3.14
N VAL A 300 10.33 2.45 -3.81
CA VAL A 300 10.39 3.51 -4.83
C VAL A 300 9.61 4.76 -4.41
N PRO A 301 10.12 5.98 -4.67
CA PRO A 301 9.33 7.21 -4.61
C PRO A 301 8.13 7.15 -5.56
N ILE A 302 6.97 7.59 -5.08
CA ILE A 302 5.76 7.70 -5.91
C ILE A 302 5.99 8.73 -7.01
N GLY A 303 5.73 8.35 -8.25
CA GLY A 303 5.98 9.19 -9.43
C GLY A 303 7.31 8.90 -10.14
N THR A 304 8.10 7.94 -9.66
CA THR A 304 9.20 7.32 -10.41
C THR A 304 8.67 6.73 -11.73
N SER A 305 9.40 6.91 -12.83
CA SER A 305 8.93 6.43 -14.13
C SER A 305 9.14 4.92 -14.29
N PHE A 306 8.31 4.27 -15.11
CA PHE A 306 8.53 2.86 -15.44
C PHE A 306 9.87 2.61 -16.14
N ASN A 307 10.36 3.59 -16.91
CA ASN A 307 11.67 3.47 -17.56
C ASN A 307 12.78 3.38 -16.51
N ASP A 308 12.78 4.25 -15.50
CA ASP A 308 13.80 4.23 -14.44
C ASP A 308 13.79 2.88 -13.68
N LEU A 309 12.59 2.33 -13.43
CA LEU A 309 12.44 1.02 -12.77
C LEU A 309 13.00 -0.13 -13.62
N ILE A 310 12.74 -0.11 -14.93
CA ILE A 310 13.24 -1.12 -15.88
C ILE A 310 14.76 -0.99 -16.03
N GLU A 311 15.27 0.23 -16.15
CA GLU A 311 16.71 0.52 -16.25
C GLU A 311 17.47 0.06 -15.00
N ALA A 312 16.91 0.26 -13.81
CA ALA A 312 17.51 -0.20 -12.54
C ALA A 312 17.59 -1.74 -12.42
N CYS A 313 16.78 -2.46 -13.19
CA CYS A 313 16.84 -3.92 -13.30
C CYS A 313 17.78 -4.39 -14.42
N GLY A 314 18.14 -3.52 -15.35
CA GLY A 314 18.76 -3.89 -16.62
C GLY A 314 17.84 -4.75 -17.49
N HIS A 315 17.95 -4.60 -18.81
CA HIS A 315 17.13 -5.36 -19.75
C HIS A 315 17.95 -5.80 -20.97
N SER A 316 17.69 -7.01 -21.45
CA SER A 316 18.39 -7.61 -22.60
C SER A 316 17.92 -7.05 -23.94
N GLU A 317 16.68 -6.55 -23.99
CA GLU A 317 16.06 -5.93 -25.16
C GLU A 317 15.02 -4.90 -24.72
N ASN A 318 14.53 -4.07 -25.64
CA ASN A 318 13.51 -3.08 -25.31
C ASN A 318 12.16 -3.75 -24.99
N PRO A 319 11.44 -3.29 -23.95
CA PRO A 319 10.16 -3.88 -23.59
C PRO A 319 9.12 -3.69 -24.71
N TYR A 320 8.56 -4.79 -25.21
CA TYR A 320 7.42 -4.75 -26.13
C TYR A 320 6.14 -4.27 -25.41
N LYS A 321 5.97 -4.66 -24.15
CA LYS A 321 4.80 -4.32 -23.33
C LYS A 321 5.18 -4.27 -21.84
N VAL A 322 4.68 -3.26 -21.14
CA VAL A 322 4.75 -3.16 -19.68
C VAL A 322 3.37 -3.41 -19.10
N LEU A 323 3.29 -4.27 -18.08
CA LEU A 323 2.07 -4.55 -17.32
C LEU A 323 2.20 -3.94 -15.93
N SER A 324 1.18 -3.18 -15.52
CA SER A 324 1.12 -2.56 -14.20
C SER A 324 -0.03 -3.18 -13.42
N GLY A 325 0.25 -3.76 -12.25
CA GLY A 325 -0.76 -4.31 -11.35
C GLY A 325 -0.93 -5.83 -11.33
N GLY A 326 -0.05 -6.58 -12.01
CA GLY A 326 -0.16 -8.04 -12.18
C GLY A 326 -0.96 -8.44 -13.41
#